data_AF-A0A5K8AHL8-F1
#
_entry.id   AF-A0A5K8AHL8-F1
#
_cell.length_a   1.000
_cell.length_b   1.000
_cell.length_c   1.000
_cell.angle_alpha   90.00
_cell.angle_beta   90.00
_cell.angle_gamma   90.00
#
_symmetry.space_group_name_H-M   'P 1'
#
loop_
_entity.id
_entity.type
_entity.pdbx_description
1 polymer ?
#
loop_
_entity_poly.entity_id
_entity_poly.type
_entity_poly.pdbx_seq_one_letter_code
_entity_poly.pdbx_strand_id
1 'polypeptide(L)'
;MGCLETNQCVIKDDGVELAEKAKKADALVIAGFTPYSTLDSRTKAFIERLYPLRHKHGFMATKPGGAVITCCVSEDNDALPPACQMGVNAVQFYMMEEGMNFVGAVKIQGNVPCVKCGSGDECKMSGIKMLYGENATVNSVGIKTFENQSIAIEAATELGRKIAQALKKM
;
A
#
# COMPACT_ATOMS: atom_id res chain seq x y z
N MET A 1 -23.81 -4.67 16.43
CA MET A 1 -22.98 -4.18 15.31
C MET A 1 -23.87 -4.06 14.07
N GLY A 2 -23.90 -2.90 13.40
CA GLY A 2 -24.93 -2.59 12.38
C GLY A 2 -24.86 -3.38 11.07
N CYS A 3 -23.72 -3.97 10.75
CA CYS A 3 -23.48 -4.74 9.51
C CYS A 3 -23.60 -6.27 9.68
N LEU A 4 -24.02 -6.76 10.86
CA LEU A 4 -23.98 -8.20 11.18
C LEU A 4 -24.93 -9.04 10.29
N GLU A 5 -26.12 -8.51 9.98
CA GLU A 5 -27.16 -9.25 9.25
C GLU A 5 -27.12 -9.01 7.74
N THR A 6 -26.63 -7.84 7.32
CA THR A 6 -26.71 -7.40 5.92
C THR A 6 -25.36 -7.36 5.22
N ASN A 7 -24.25 -7.44 5.96
CA ASN A 7 -22.89 -7.17 5.47
C ASN A 7 -22.72 -5.80 4.83
N GLN A 8 -23.63 -4.87 5.12
CA GLN A 8 -23.60 -3.51 4.63
C GLN A 8 -23.42 -2.57 5.81
N CYS A 9 -22.52 -1.59 5.68
CA CYS A 9 -22.37 -0.57 6.71
C CYS A 9 -23.63 0.31 6.80
N VAL A 10 -24.03 0.66 8.02
CA VAL A 10 -25.15 1.59 8.27
C VAL A 10 -24.74 3.07 8.10
N ILE A 11 -23.43 3.35 8.11
CA ILE A 11 -22.88 4.68 7.84
C ILE A 11 -23.04 4.95 6.35
N LYS A 12 -23.69 6.08 6.04
CA LYS A 12 -23.98 6.52 4.67
C LYS A 12 -22.86 7.42 4.15
N ASP A 13 -21.75 6.79 3.78
CA ASP A 13 -20.60 7.41 3.13
C ASP A 13 -20.27 6.68 1.82
N ASP A 14 -19.21 7.12 1.14
CA ASP A 14 -18.66 6.51 -0.07
C ASP A 14 -18.10 5.08 0.16
N GLY A 15 -17.81 4.72 1.41
CA GLY A 15 -17.32 3.41 1.80
C GLY A 15 -18.27 2.26 1.44
N VAL A 16 -19.59 2.52 1.37
CA VAL A 16 -20.56 1.51 0.93
C VAL A 16 -20.36 1.12 -0.53
N GLU A 17 -20.16 2.11 -1.41
CA GLU A 17 -19.92 1.87 -2.84
C GLU A 17 -18.59 1.16 -3.06
N LEU A 18 -17.55 1.61 -2.34
CA LEU A 18 -16.22 1.02 -2.41
C LEU A 18 -16.21 -0.43 -1.91
N ALA A 19 -16.93 -0.75 -0.83
CA ALA A 19 -17.07 -2.10 -0.33
C ALA A 19 -17.78 -3.02 -1.33
N GLU A 20 -18.84 -2.55 -1.99
CA GLU A 20 -19.53 -3.34 -3.02
C GLU A 20 -18.66 -3.58 -4.26
N LYS A 21 -17.79 -2.62 -4.63
CA LYS A 21 -16.78 -2.83 -5.69
C LYS A 21 -15.77 -3.91 -5.29
N ALA A 22 -15.22 -3.85 -4.07
CA ALA A 22 -14.28 -4.85 -3.57
C ALA A 22 -14.92 -6.24 -3.45
N LYS A 23 -16.18 -6.31 -3.01
CA LYS A 23 -16.98 -7.54 -2.94
C LYS A 23 -17.20 -8.18 -4.31
N LYS A 24 -17.38 -7.39 -5.37
CA LYS A 24 -17.61 -7.90 -6.74
C LYS A 24 -16.32 -8.26 -7.48
N ALA A 25 -15.18 -7.70 -7.09
CA ALA A 25 -13.91 -7.97 -7.74
C ALA A 25 -13.44 -9.42 -7.49
N ASP A 26 -12.89 -10.07 -8.51
CA ASP A 26 -12.32 -11.42 -8.38
C ASP A 26 -10.96 -11.41 -7.67
N ALA A 27 -10.23 -10.30 -7.74
CA ALA A 27 -8.95 -10.07 -7.09
C ALA A 27 -8.83 -8.62 -6.58
N LEU A 28 -7.96 -8.38 -5.59
CA LEU A 28 -7.75 -7.04 -5.04
C LEU A 28 -6.26 -6.70 -4.92
N VAL A 29 -5.84 -5.61 -5.58
CA VAL A 29 -4.52 -4.98 -5.36
C VAL A 29 -4.72 -3.73 -4.52
N ILE A 30 -4.07 -3.67 -3.36
CA ILE A 30 -4.12 -2.50 -2.47
C ILE A 30 -2.81 -1.74 -2.59
N ALA A 31 -2.90 -0.49 -3.03
CA ALA A 31 -1.76 0.40 -3.17
C ALA A 31 -1.77 1.48 -2.09
N GLY A 32 -0.59 1.86 -1.61
CA GLY A 32 -0.43 2.90 -0.59
C GLY A 32 0.99 3.41 -0.51
N PHE A 33 1.21 4.37 0.38
CA PHE A 33 2.54 4.88 0.71
C PHE A 33 2.70 4.94 2.22
N THR A 34 3.93 5.22 2.69
CA THR A 34 4.26 5.00 4.10
C THR A 34 4.73 6.27 4.83
N PRO A 35 3.84 7.23 5.11
CA PRO A 35 4.19 8.34 6.00
C PRO A 35 4.47 7.80 7.41
N TYR A 36 5.50 8.33 8.07
CA TYR A 36 5.93 7.86 9.39
C TYR A 36 6.15 6.34 9.47
N SER A 37 6.61 5.75 8.37
CA SER A 37 6.88 4.31 8.24
C SER A 37 5.67 3.39 8.53
N THR A 38 4.45 3.91 8.41
CA THR A 38 3.22 3.12 8.50
C THR A 38 2.34 3.37 7.27
N LEU A 39 1.43 2.46 6.96
CA LEU A 39 0.50 2.62 5.84
C LEU A 39 -0.29 3.93 5.98
N ASP A 40 -0.40 4.68 4.89
CA ASP A 40 -1.11 5.95 4.90
C ASP A 40 -2.57 5.78 5.35
N SER A 41 -3.07 6.79 6.06
CA SER A 41 -4.37 6.73 6.71
C SER A 41 -5.54 6.54 5.74
N ARG A 42 -5.40 6.96 4.48
CA ARG A 42 -6.47 6.80 3.48
C ARG A 42 -6.57 5.35 3.05
N THR A 43 -5.43 4.72 2.77
CA THR A 43 -5.40 3.28 2.44
C THR A 43 -5.85 2.45 3.64
N LYS A 44 -5.41 2.81 4.86
CA LYS A 44 -5.86 2.13 6.09
C LYS A 44 -7.36 2.29 6.34
N ALA A 45 -7.89 3.50 6.17
CA ALA A 45 -9.33 3.75 6.27
C ALA A 45 -10.10 2.93 5.23
N PHE A 46 -9.65 2.89 3.97
CA PHE A 46 -10.28 2.09 2.93
C PHE A 46 -10.41 0.61 3.31
N ILE A 47 -9.31 -0.04 3.71
CA ILE A 47 -9.35 -1.48 4.07
C ILE A 47 -10.19 -1.74 5.33
N GLU A 48 -10.24 -0.80 6.27
CA GLU A 48 -11.13 -0.90 7.44
C GLU A 48 -12.61 -0.65 7.10
N ARG A 49 -12.91 0.14 6.07
CA ARG A 49 -14.26 0.29 5.54
C ARG A 49 -14.78 -0.99 4.87
N LEU A 50 -13.90 -1.96 4.57
CA LEU A 50 -14.28 -3.28 4.05
C LEU A 50 -14.72 -4.27 5.15
N TYR A 51 -14.58 -3.91 6.43
CA TYR A 51 -14.96 -4.76 7.57
C TYR A 51 -16.39 -5.35 7.50
N PRO A 52 -17.43 -4.65 7.00
CA PRO A 52 -18.76 -5.24 6.83
C PRO A 52 -18.78 -6.53 6.00
N LEU A 53 -17.83 -6.72 5.08
CA LEU A 53 -17.79 -7.86 4.15
C LEU A 53 -17.44 -9.19 4.81
N ARG A 54 -16.92 -9.17 6.04
CA ARG A 54 -16.44 -10.38 6.72
C ARG A 54 -17.54 -11.19 7.42
N HIS A 55 -18.57 -10.53 7.93
CA HIS A 55 -19.52 -11.14 8.86
C HIS A 55 -20.33 -12.26 8.19
N LYS A 56 -20.42 -13.45 8.80
CA LYS A 56 -21.22 -14.62 8.34
C LYS A 56 -20.85 -15.23 6.97
N HIS A 57 -20.41 -14.43 6.01
CA HIS A 57 -20.17 -14.84 4.62
C HIS A 57 -18.70 -14.81 4.21
N GLY A 58 -17.88 -13.93 4.81
CA GLY A 58 -16.47 -13.79 4.42
C GLY A 58 -16.30 -13.49 2.93
N PHE A 59 -16.94 -12.43 2.41
CA PHE A 59 -16.97 -12.16 0.96
C PHE A 59 -15.60 -11.92 0.32
N MET A 60 -14.58 -11.64 1.12
CA MET A 60 -13.21 -11.48 0.64
C MET A 60 -12.43 -12.81 0.62
N ALA A 61 -12.90 -13.83 1.34
CA ALA A 61 -12.16 -15.07 1.51
C ALA A 61 -11.82 -15.73 0.16
N THR A 62 -10.65 -16.38 0.09
CA THR A 62 -10.06 -17.06 -1.08
C THR A 62 -9.63 -16.17 -2.25
N LYS A 63 -10.13 -14.93 -2.35
CA LYS A 63 -9.76 -14.03 -3.44
C LYS A 63 -8.26 -13.76 -3.43
N PRO A 64 -7.57 -13.86 -4.58
CA PRO A 64 -6.18 -13.47 -4.67
C PRO A 64 -6.01 -11.95 -4.54
N GLY A 65 -4.91 -11.54 -3.92
CA GLY A 65 -4.58 -10.13 -3.82
C GLY A 65 -3.10 -9.87 -3.54
N GLY A 66 -2.71 -8.61 -3.62
CA GLY A 66 -1.37 -8.18 -3.27
C GLY A 66 -1.26 -6.71 -2.90
N ALA A 67 -0.06 -6.31 -2.51
CA ALA A 67 0.24 -4.94 -2.09
C ALA A 67 1.13 -4.21 -3.11
N VAL A 68 0.94 -2.90 -3.26
CA VAL A 68 1.88 -2.02 -3.99
C VAL A 68 2.21 -0.84 -3.09
N ILE A 69 3.42 -0.79 -2.55
CA ILE A 69 3.79 0.16 -1.51
C ILE A 69 4.93 1.05 -1.97
N THR A 70 4.73 2.36 -1.87
CA THR A 70 5.76 3.36 -2.16
C THR A 70 6.31 3.95 -0.86
N CYS A 71 7.63 3.99 -0.70
CA CYS A 71 8.28 4.59 0.47
C CYS A 71 9.50 5.43 0.08
N CYS A 72 9.81 6.48 0.83
CA CYS A 72 11.00 7.31 0.56
C CYS A 72 12.28 6.76 1.22
N VAL A 73 12.15 5.91 2.23
CA VAL A 73 13.26 5.24 2.92
C VAL A 73 13.77 4.11 2.02
N SER A 74 15.09 4.07 1.78
CA SER A 74 15.73 2.96 1.05
C SER A 74 15.65 1.67 1.85
N GLU A 75 15.49 0.53 1.17
CA GLU A 75 15.49 -0.77 1.84
C GLU A 75 16.83 -1.10 2.50
N ASP A 76 17.92 -0.56 1.95
CA ASP A 76 19.27 -0.73 2.47
C ASP A 76 19.62 0.27 3.60
N ASN A 77 18.65 1.06 4.08
CA ASN A 77 18.87 2.03 5.16
C ASN A 77 18.50 1.42 6.52
N ASP A 78 19.47 0.78 7.15
CA ASP A 78 19.31 0.13 8.47
C ASP A 78 19.08 1.10 9.63
N ALA A 79 19.32 2.41 9.44
CA ALA A 79 19.13 3.42 10.48
C ALA A 79 17.67 3.89 10.59
N LEU A 80 16.82 3.54 9.62
CA LEU A 80 15.42 3.94 9.56
C LEU A 80 14.52 2.70 9.53
N PRO A 81 13.23 2.82 9.95
CA PRO A 81 12.33 1.69 9.89
C PRO A 81 12.14 1.19 8.44
N PRO A 82 11.92 -0.12 8.23
CA PRO A 82 11.74 -0.71 6.90
C PRO A 82 10.37 -0.34 6.32
N ALA A 83 10.22 0.93 5.91
CA ALA A 83 8.95 1.59 5.70
C ALA A 83 8.07 0.86 4.67
N CYS A 84 8.62 0.50 3.50
CA CYS A 84 7.89 -0.27 2.50
C CYS A 84 7.40 -1.62 3.05
N GLN A 85 8.24 -2.34 3.80
CA GLN A 85 7.85 -3.62 4.38
C GLN A 85 6.74 -3.47 5.42
N MET A 86 6.76 -2.41 6.22
CA MET A 86 5.69 -2.11 7.18
C MET A 86 4.34 -1.86 6.47
N GLY A 87 4.34 -1.13 5.35
CA GLY A 87 3.16 -0.96 4.52
C GLY A 87 2.67 -2.28 3.90
N VAL A 88 3.59 -3.12 3.42
CA VAL A 88 3.26 -4.46 2.88
C VAL A 88 2.62 -5.33 3.96
N ASN A 89 3.20 -5.36 5.16
CA ASN A 89 2.68 -6.13 6.28
C ASN A 89 1.27 -5.69 6.67
N ALA A 90 0.99 -4.37 6.70
CA ALA A 90 -0.35 -3.87 7.01
C ALA A 90 -1.41 -4.39 6.03
N VAL A 91 -1.10 -4.41 4.73
CA VAL A 91 -2.00 -4.98 3.71
C VAL A 91 -2.08 -6.50 3.81
N GLN A 92 -0.95 -7.18 4.01
CA GLN A 92 -0.89 -8.64 4.13
C GLN A 92 -1.68 -9.14 5.34
N PHE A 93 -1.60 -8.45 6.48
CA PHE A 93 -2.35 -8.82 7.69
C PHE A 93 -3.85 -8.60 7.52
N TYR A 94 -4.27 -7.50 6.87
CA TYR A 94 -5.66 -7.35 6.45
C TYR A 94 -6.12 -8.53 5.58
N MET A 95 -5.37 -8.88 4.54
CA MET A 95 -5.71 -9.99 3.66
C MET A 95 -5.78 -11.32 4.41
N MET A 96 -4.85 -11.57 5.34
CA MET A 96 -4.85 -12.75 6.20
C MET A 96 -6.10 -12.82 7.08
N GLU A 97 -6.47 -11.72 7.76
CA GLU A 97 -7.64 -11.68 8.65
C GLU A 97 -8.97 -11.82 7.90
N GLU A 98 -9.01 -11.40 6.64
CA GLU A 98 -10.17 -11.53 5.75
C GLU A 98 -10.17 -12.85 4.95
N GLY A 99 -9.20 -13.73 5.20
CA GLY A 99 -9.10 -15.05 4.55
C GLY A 99 -8.73 -15.00 3.06
N MET A 100 -8.18 -13.89 2.60
CA MET A 100 -7.72 -13.70 1.22
C MET A 100 -6.41 -14.46 0.96
N ASN A 101 -6.14 -14.76 -0.32
CA ASN A 101 -4.89 -15.36 -0.77
C ASN A 101 -3.89 -14.25 -1.15
N PHE A 102 -2.98 -13.90 -0.24
CA PHE A 102 -1.92 -12.94 -0.53
C PHE A 102 -0.86 -13.56 -1.45
N VAL A 103 -0.78 -13.09 -2.70
CA VAL A 103 0.11 -13.67 -3.73
C VAL A 103 1.42 -12.90 -3.94
N GLY A 104 1.56 -11.70 -3.35
CA GLY A 104 2.82 -10.97 -3.39
C GLY A 104 2.68 -9.47 -3.15
N ALA A 105 3.82 -8.77 -3.23
CA ALA A 105 3.91 -7.32 -3.10
C ALA A 105 4.91 -6.72 -4.08
N VAL A 106 4.70 -5.44 -4.40
CA VAL A 106 5.64 -4.56 -5.08
C VAL A 106 6.06 -3.48 -4.09
N LYS A 107 7.37 -3.33 -3.89
CA LYS A 107 7.95 -2.22 -3.13
C LYS A 107 8.59 -1.25 -4.12
N ILE A 108 8.20 0.02 -4.03
CA ILE A 108 8.62 1.08 -4.94
C ILE A 108 9.38 2.11 -4.14
N GLN A 109 10.60 2.41 -4.57
CA GLN A 109 11.36 3.51 -4.01
C GLN A 109 10.76 4.82 -4.52
N GLY A 110 10.07 5.52 -3.61
CA GLY A 110 9.48 6.82 -3.83
C GLY A 110 10.38 7.98 -3.42
N ASN A 111 9.76 9.14 -3.35
CA ASN A 111 10.40 10.42 -3.07
C ASN A 111 9.90 11.00 -1.75
N VAL A 112 10.78 11.68 -1.02
CA VAL A 112 10.34 12.54 0.08
C VAL A 112 9.71 13.81 -0.50
N PRO A 113 8.57 14.31 0.02
CA PRO A 113 7.92 15.51 -0.54
C PRO A 113 8.82 16.74 -0.62
N CYS A 114 9.88 16.79 0.20
CA CYS A 114 10.87 17.87 0.23
C CYS A 114 11.54 18.14 -1.13
N VAL A 115 11.62 17.16 -2.03
CA VAL A 115 12.17 17.37 -3.39
C VAL A 115 11.29 18.24 -4.29
N LYS A 116 10.03 18.49 -3.90
CA LYS A 116 9.09 19.34 -4.64
C LYS A 116 8.44 20.45 -3.82
N CYS A 117 8.62 20.49 -2.51
CA CYS A 117 7.93 21.48 -1.67
C CYS A 117 8.43 22.93 -1.84
N GLY A 118 9.57 23.13 -2.51
CA GLY A 118 10.14 24.46 -2.79
C GLY A 118 11.18 24.94 -1.77
N SER A 119 11.18 24.41 -0.55
CA SER A 119 12.12 24.81 0.52
C SER A 119 13.02 23.66 1.00
N GLY A 120 13.23 22.64 0.17
CA GLY A 120 13.92 21.41 0.56
C GLY A 120 15.35 21.61 1.08
N ASP A 121 16.11 22.57 0.51
CA ASP A 121 17.53 22.79 0.85
C ASP A 121 17.73 23.64 2.12
N GLU A 122 16.82 24.59 2.34
CA GLU A 122 16.85 25.56 3.43
C GLU A 122 16.05 25.13 4.67
N CYS A 123 15.11 24.18 4.51
CA CYS A 123 14.28 23.70 5.61
C CYS A 123 15.09 22.82 6.57
N LYS A 124 15.15 23.24 7.84
CA LYS A 124 15.79 22.47 8.93
C LYS A 124 15.12 21.11 9.20
N MET A 125 13.85 20.97 8.81
CA MET A 125 13.07 19.74 8.94
C MET A 125 13.07 18.90 7.65
N SER A 126 13.95 19.22 6.69
CA SER A 126 13.98 18.52 5.41
C SER A 126 14.31 17.05 5.58
N GLY A 127 13.42 16.18 5.11
CA GLY A 127 13.68 14.75 5.07
C GLY A 127 14.77 14.36 4.07
N ILE A 128 15.22 15.29 3.20
CA ILE A 128 16.38 15.05 2.31
C ILE A 128 17.64 14.77 3.13
N LYS A 129 17.91 15.60 4.14
CA LYS A 129 19.10 15.45 4.98
C LYS A 129 19.01 14.22 5.86
N MET A 130 17.83 13.94 6.40
CA MET A 130 17.56 12.72 7.17
C MET A 130 17.80 11.44 6.37
N LEU A 131 17.42 11.42 5.08
CA LEU A 131 17.48 10.22 4.25
C LEU A 131 18.84 10.04 3.55
N TYR A 132 19.52 11.13 3.21
CA TYR A 132 20.69 11.13 2.32
C TYR A 132 21.92 11.82 2.91
N GLY A 133 21.85 12.30 4.15
CA GLY A 133 22.94 12.97 4.87
C GLY A 133 22.89 14.51 4.80
N GLU A 134 23.59 15.17 5.72
CA GLU A 134 23.52 16.63 5.95
C GLU A 134 23.82 17.51 4.72
N ASN A 135 24.66 17.01 3.81
CA ASN A 135 25.07 17.72 2.60
C ASN A 135 24.13 17.48 1.40
N ALA A 136 23.10 16.65 1.55
CA ALA A 136 22.18 16.37 0.47
C ALA A 136 21.27 17.57 0.18
N THR A 137 21.00 17.77 -1.11
CA THR A 137 20.15 18.83 -1.65
C THR A 137 19.05 18.23 -2.53
N VAL A 138 18.04 19.03 -2.88
CA VAL A 138 17.00 18.67 -3.85
C VAL A 138 17.64 18.21 -5.17
N ASN A 139 18.65 18.95 -5.65
CA ASN A 139 19.35 18.64 -6.90
C ASN A 139 20.18 17.36 -6.82
N SER A 140 20.83 17.08 -5.68
CA SER A 140 21.66 15.87 -5.54
C SER A 140 20.84 14.58 -5.44
N VAL A 141 19.62 14.65 -4.89
CA VAL A 141 18.74 13.48 -4.73
C VAL A 141 17.91 13.22 -5.98
N GLY A 142 17.42 14.28 -6.64
CA GLY A 142 16.58 14.16 -7.83
C GLY A 142 15.22 13.52 -7.57
N ILE A 143 14.53 13.16 -8.66
CA ILE A 143 13.24 12.48 -8.63
C ILE A 143 13.43 11.03 -9.07
N LYS A 144 13.03 10.11 -8.20
CA LYS A 144 12.92 8.69 -8.52
C LYS A 144 11.57 8.43 -9.20
N THR A 145 11.59 7.83 -10.38
CA THR A 145 10.39 7.45 -11.15
C THR A 145 10.26 5.93 -11.16
N PHE A 146 9.04 5.42 -11.29
CA PHE A 146 8.78 3.98 -11.28
C PHE A 146 9.40 3.30 -12.51
N GLU A 147 9.33 3.96 -13.66
CA GLU A 147 9.78 3.49 -14.97
C GLU A 147 11.29 3.21 -15.01
N ASN A 148 12.06 3.79 -14.08
CA ASN A 148 13.50 3.61 -13.97
C ASN A 148 13.91 2.58 -12.90
N GLN A 149 12.96 1.87 -12.29
CA GLN A 149 13.20 0.88 -11.23
C GLN A 149 12.92 -0.53 -11.74
N SER A 150 13.91 -1.16 -12.41
CA SER A 150 13.75 -2.48 -13.04
C SER A 150 13.22 -3.55 -12.07
N ILE A 151 13.74 -3.59 -10.84
CA ILE A 151 13.29 -4.53 -9.79
C ILE A 151 11.80 -4.34 -9.48
N ALA A 152 11.33 -3.09 -9.38
CA ALA A 152 9.92 -2.79 -9.12
C ALA A 152 9.02 -3.16 -10.31
N ILE A 153 9.49 -2.95 -11.54
CA ILE A 153 8.79 -3.34 -12.77
C ILE A 153 8.66 -4.86 -12.88
N GLU A 154 9.74 -5.59 -12.59
CA GLU A 154 9.74 -7.06 -12.57
C GLU A 154 8.80 -7.58 -11.49
N ALA A 155 8.84 -7.03 -10.27
CA ALA A 155 7.94 -7.38 -9.18
C ALA A 155 6.46 -7.11 -9.54
N ALA A 156 6.16 -5.97 -10.19
CA ALA A 156 4.81 -5.64 -10.63
C ALA A 156 4.29 -6.61 -11.71
N THR A 157 5.16 -6.96 -12.66
CA THR A 157 4.85 -7.96 -13.70
C THR A 157 4.58 -9.32 -13.07
N GLU A 158 5.41 -9.73 -12.13
CA GLU A 158 5.27 -11.01 -11.44
C GLU A 158 4.01 -11.06 -10.57
N LEU A 159 3.68 -9.97 -9.86
CA LEU A 159 2.43 -9.88 -9.11
C LEU A 159 1.21 -10.08 -10.03
N GLY A 160 1.19 -9.41 -11.19
CA GLY A 160 0.13 -9.59 -12.18
C GLY A 160 0.01 -11.04 -12.68
N ARG A 161 1.14 -11.71 -12.95
CA ARG A 161 1.15 -13.13 -13.33
C ARG A 161 0.62 -14.03 -12.23
N LYS A 162 1.02 -13.82 -10.98
CA LYS A 162 0.57 -14.63 -9.84
C LYS A 162 -0.93 -14.47 -9.58
N ILE A 163 -1.47 -13.25 -9.69
CA ILE A 163 -2.92 -13.01 -9.61
C ILE A 163 -3.63 -13.77 -10.73
N ALA A 164 -3.18 -13.63 -11.98
CA ALA A 164 -3.78 -14.34 -13.12
C ALA A 164 -3.73 -15.87 -12.96
N GLN A 165 -2.63 -16.41 -12.42
CA GLN A 165 -2.52 -17.85 -12.15
C GLN A 165 -3.45 -18.30 -11.02
N ALA A 166 -3.61 -17.49 -9.97
CA ALA A 166 -4.51 -17.80 -8.86
C ALA A 166 -5.98 -17.81 -9.32
N LEU A 167 -6.38 -16.83 -10.14
CA LEU A 167 -7.73 -16.75 -10.69
C LEU A 167 -8.10 -17.96 -11.58
N LYS A 168 -7.13 -18.58 -12.26
CA LYS A 168 -7.37 -19.81 -13.06
C LYS A 168 -7.64 -21.07 -12.21
N LYS A 169 -7.35 -21.02 -10.91
CA LYS A 169 -7.50 -22.14 -9.97
C LYS A 169 -8.77 -22.07 -9.12
N MET A 170 -9.53 -20.98 -9.24
CA MET A 170 -10.83 -20.76 -8.59
C MET A 170 -11.95 -21.33 -9.46
#